data_AF-A0AAD9LKY2-F1
#
_entry.id   AF-A0AAD9LKY2-F1
#
_cell.length_a   1.000
_cell.length_b   1.000
_cell.length_c   1.000
_cell.angle_alpha   90.00
_cell.angle_beta   90.00
_cell.angle_gamma   90.00
#
_symmetry.space_group_name_H-M   'P 1'
#
loop_
_entity.id
_entity.type
_entity.pdbx_description
1 polymer ?
#
loop_
_entity_poly.entity_id
_entity_poly.type
_entity_poly.pdbx_seq_one_letter_code
_entity_poly.pdbx_strand_id
1 'polypeptide(L)'
;MRFYHAILLAAIAVSSITANSSKTSIQWKSCPELTVTSQTPVSSGSGSSDADAECAVYNAPRCYPGICETPEDIDPTIEVFVKRYPATVGNPKTAPNVWLLEGGPGISSVLMEPTAIDLQEKLGGSFNMYIIDHRGTGRT
;
A
#
# COMPACT_ATOMS: atom_id res chain seq x y z
N MET A 1 -7.68 -72.02 19.12
CA MET A 1 -7.61 -70.76 19.90
C MET A 1 -7.05 -69.68 18.97
N ARG A 2 -7.87 -68.67 18.66
CA ARG A 2 -7.59 -67.58 17.72
C ARG A 2 -6.80 -66.49 18.46
N PHE A 3 -5.67 -66.04 17.93
CA PHE A 3 -5.01 -64.82 18.40
C PHE A 3 -4.93 -63.84 17.23
N TYR A 4 -5.84 -62.86 17.21
CA TYR A 4 -5.82 -61.75 16.27
C TYR A 4 -4.85 -60.69 16.81
N HIS A 5 -3.79 -60.39 16.06
CA HIS A 5 -2.97 -59.21 16.30
C HIS A 5 -3.65 -57.99 15.66
N ALA A 6 -4.15 -57.07 16.49
CA ALA A 6 -4.65 -55.78 16.03
C ALA A 6 -3.48 -54.81 15.90
N ILE A 7 -3.17 -54.39 14.67
CA ILE A 7 -2.21 -53.31 14.39
C ILE A 7 -3.00 -52.00 14.44
N LEU A 8 -2.72 -51.16 15.45
CA LEU A 8 -3.24 -49.80 15.54
C LEU A 8 -2.41 -48.89 14.63
N LEU A 9 -2.99 -48.46 13.50
CA LEU A 9 -2.44 -47.39 12.67
C LEU A 9 -2.93 -46.05 13.23
N ALA A 10 -2.06 -45.33 13.93
CA ALA A 10 -2.30 -43.93 14.27
C ALA A 10 -2.07 -43.07 13.02
N ALA A 11 -3.16 -42.57 12.43
CA ALA A 11 -3.08 -41.60 11.34
C ALA A 11 -2.65 -40.24 11.91
N ILE A 12 -1.42 -39.83 11.63
CA ILE A 12 -0.96 -38.46 11.90
C ILE A 12 -1.57 -37.59 10.79
N ALA A 13 -2.66 -36.88 11.10
CA ALA A 13 -3.21 -35.86 10.23
C ALA A 13 -2.24 -34.66 10.22
N VAL A 14 -1.43 -34.54 9.17
CA VAL A 14 -0.67 -33.31 8.91
C VAL A 14 -1.67 -32.28 8.38
N SER A 15 -2.15 -31.41 9.24
CA SER A 15 -2.95 -30.26 8.84
C SER A 15 -2.06 -29.27 8.10
N SER A 16 -2.15 -29.25 6.77
CA SER A 16 -1.54 -28.20 5.95
C SER A 16 -2.12 -26.85 6.37
N ILE A 17 -1.32 -25.98 6.98
CA ILE A 17 -1.70 -24.57 7.20
C ILE A 17 -1.70 -23.91 5.83
N THR A 18 -2.83 -23.95 5.13
CA THR A 18 -3.05 -23.09 3.98
C THR A 18 -3.20 -21.68 4.51
N ALA A 19 -2.14 -20.87 4.39
CA ALA A 19 -2.23 -19.44 4.62
C ALA A 19 -3.31 -18.88 3.69
N ASN A 20 -4.47 -18.54 4.26
CA ASN A 20 -5.57 -17.96 3.54
C ASN A 20 -5.19 -16.52 3.19
N SER A 21 -4.45 -16.33 2.10
CA SER A 21 -4.16 -15.01 1.55
C SER A 21 -5.46 -14.49 0.95
N SER A 22 -6.33 -13.93 1.80
CA SER A 22 -7.40 -13.05 1.35
C SER A 22 -6.73 -11.94 0.55
N LYS A 23 -6.87 -11.97 -0.78
CA LYS A 23 -6.44 -10.89 -1.66
C LYS A 23 -7.17 -9.63 -1.22
N THR A 24 -6.52 -8.82 -0.39
CA THR A 24 -7.05 -7.54 0.07
C THR A 24 -6.98 -6.61 -1.14
N SER A 25 -8.11 -6.37 -1.79
CA SER A 25 -8.19 -5.39 -2.86
C SER A 25 -8.06 -3.99 -2.25
N ILE A 26 -7.01 -3.26 -2.66
CA ILE A 26 -6.79 -1.88 -2.24
C ILE A 26 -7.97 -1.02 -2.72
N GLN A 27 -8.62 -0.33 -1.80
CA GLN A 27 -9.76 0.54 -2.08
C GLN A 27 -9.26 1.98 -2.29
N TRP A 28 -9.28 2.41 -3.55
CA TRP A 28 -8.93 3.77 -3.93
C TRP A 28 -10.11 4.72 -3.76
N LYS A 29 -9.86 5.90 -3.19
CA LYS A 29 -10.82 7.00 -3.08
C LYS A 29 -10.19 8.28 -3.58
N SER A 30 -10.98 9.16 -4.20
CA SER A 30 -10.53 10.50 -4.55
C SER A 30 -10.05 11.26 -3.30
N CYS A 31 -8.99 12.04 -3.45
CA CYS A 31 -8.42 12.88 -2.41
C CYS A 31 -7.80 14.15 -3.00
N PRO A 32 -7.53 15.19 -2.18
CA PRO A 32 -6.90 16.42 -2.67
C PRO A 32 -5.56 16.16 -3.34
N GLU A 33 -5.28 16.86 -4.44
CA GLU A 33 -4.03 16.76 -5.21
C GLU A 33 -2.80 17.12 -4.36
N LEU A 34 -2.94 18.16 -3.51
CA LEU A 34 -1.98 18.55 -2.49
C LEU A 34 -2.63 18.54 -1.11
N THR A 35 -1.91 18.04 -0.12
CA THR A 35 -2.29 18.07 1.30
C THR A 35 -1.97 19.45 1.84
N VAL A 36 -3.00 20.20 2.25
CA VAL A 36 -2.83 21.54 2.81
C VAL A 36 -2.15 21.41 4.18
N THR A 37 -0.88 21.79 4.25
CA THR A 37 -0.20 22.07 5.52
C THR A 37 -0.26 23.57 5.77
N SER A 38 -0.41 23.99 7.02
CA SER A 38 -0.65 25.39 7.43
C SER A 38 0.50 26.38 7.11
N GLN A 39 1.53 25.96 6.36
CA GLN A 39 2.73 26.74 6.08
C GLN A 39 2.95 27.09 4.60
N THR A 40 2.06 26.71 3.68
CA THR A 40 2.21 27.05 2.26
C THR A 40 0.95 27.71 1.70
N PRO A 41 0.99 29.00 1.32
CA PRO A 41 -0.07 29.60 0.52
C PRO A 41 0.09 29.03 -0.90
N VAL A 42 -0.68 27.99 -1.22
CA VAL A 42 -0.80 27.55 -2.61
C VAL A 42 -1.61 28.62 -3.33
N SER A 43 -0.97 29.35 -4.23
CA SER A 43 -1.68 30.17 -5.20
C SER A 43 -2.62 29.27 -5.98
N SER A 44 -3.92 29.54 -5.90
CA SER A 44 -4.96 28.87 -6.67
C SER A 44 -4.72 29.15 -8.16
N GLY A 45 -3.85 28.36 -8.78
CA GLY A 45 -3.75 28.27 -10.22
C GLY A 45 -5.00 27.56 -10.73
N SER A 46 -5.98 28.33 -11.18
CA SER A 46 -7.08 27.83 -12.00
C SER A 46 -6.49 27.29 -13.30
N GLY A 47 -6.35 25.96 -13.44
CA GLY A 47 -5.77 25.35 -14.65
C GLY A 47 -6.04 23.85 -14.79
N SER A 48 -7.09 23.53 -15.55
CA SER A 48 -7.46 22.25 -16.17
C SER A 48 -7.90 21.08 -15.27
N SER A 49 -9.09 20.57 -15.60
CA SER A 49 -9.74 19.36 -15.11
C SER A 49 -8.90 18.09 -15.32
N ASP A 50 -9.00 17.16 -14.36
CA ASP A 50 -8.83 15.69 -14.48
C ASP A 50 -7.55 14.99 -13.98
N ALA A 51 -6.71 15.60 -13.14
CA ALA A 51 -5.72 14.85 -12.34
C ALA A 51 -6.21 14.62 -10.89
N ASP A 52 -7.35 13.95 -10.73
CA ASP A 52 -7.84 13.58 -9.41
C ASP A 52 -6.87 12.59 -8.76
N ALA A 53 -6.13 13.05 -7.76
CA ALA A 53 -5.32 12.17 -6.95
C ALA A 53 -6.23 11.14 -6.25
N GLU A 54 -5.74 9.91 -6.13
CA GLU A 54 -6.43 8.84 -5.45
C GLU A 54 -5.59 8.37 -4.27
N CYS A 55 -6.23 8.19 -3.13
CA CYS A 55 -5.61 7.74 -1.90
C CYS A 55 -6.18 6.39 -1.49
N ALA A 56 -5.36 5.58 -0.83
CA ALA A 56 -5.77 4.30 -0.28
C ALA A 56 -4.97 3.97 0.98
N VAL A 57 -5.52 3.03 1.76
CA VAL A 57 -4.81 2.40 2.88
C VAL A 57 -4.60 0.94 2.52
N TYR A 58 -3.35 0.49 2.66
CA TYR A 58 -2.97 -0.90 2.52
C TYR A 58 -2.65 -1.49 3.89
N ASN A 59 -3.30 -2.60 4.25
CA ASN A 59 -3.01 -3.30 5.50
C ASN A 59 -1.83 -4.26 5.27
N ALA A 60 -0.64 -3.81 5.65
CA ALA A 60 0.58 -4.60 5.60
C ALA A 60 0.69 -5.50 6.85
N PRO A 61 1.30 -6.69 6.76
CA PRO A 61 1.57 -7.48 7.95
C PRO A 61 2.59 -6.76 8.84
N ARG A 62 2.35 -6.75 10.15
CA ARG A 62 3.30 -6.21 11.14
C ARG A 62 4.57 -7.05 11.19
N CYS A 63 4.38 -8.36 11.15
CA CYS A 63 5.40 -9.39 11.04
C CYS A 63 5.21 -10.19 9.76
N TYR A 64 6.24 -10.23 8.92
CA TYR A 64 6.21 -11.07 7.73
C TYR A 64 6.44 -12.54 8.10
N PRO A 65 5.75 -13.49 7.44
CA PRO A 65 5.90 -14.92 7.72
C PRO A 65 7.36 -15.38 7.66
N GLY A 66 7.79 -16.11 8.68
CA GLY A 66 9.16 -16.63 8.78
C GLY A 66 10.21 -15.64 9.31
N ILE A 67 9.84 -14.38 9.58
CA ILE A 67 10.74 -13.37 10.18
C ILE A 67 10.41 -13.13 11.65
N CYS A 68 9.13 -12.96 11.97
CA CYS A 68 8.66 -12.80 13.36
C CYS A 68 7.20 -13.23 13.49
N GLU A 69 6.73 -13.30 14.74
CA GLU A 69 5.34 -13.53 15.10
C GLU A 69 4.77 -12.26 15.73
N THR A 70 3.56 -11.87 15.33
CA THR A 70 2.84 -10.80 16.03
C THR A 70 2.22 -11.39 17.29
N PRO A 71 2.44 -10.82 18.49
CA PRO A 71 1.77 -11.24 19.71
C PRO A 71 0.24 -11.26 19.57
N GLU A 72 -0.43 -12.19 20.25
CA GLU A 72 -1.89 -12.40 20.14
C GLU A 72 -2.71 -11.16 20.55
N ASP A 73 -2.14 -10.30 21.39
CA ASP A 73 -2.76 -9.07 21.91
C ASP A 73 -2.52 -7.84 21.02
N ILE A 74 -1.79 -7.99 19.91
CA ILE A 74 -1.45 -6.89 18.99
C ILE A 74 -2.10 -7.12 17.63
N ASP A 75 -2.58 -6.05 17.00
CA ASP A 75 -3.07 -6.10 15.62
C ASP A 75 -1.99 -6.71 14.69
N PRO A 76 -2.29 -7.82 13.99
CA PRO A 76 -1.35 -8.49 13.08
C PRO A 76 -0.96 -7.62 11.89
N THR A 77 -1.66 -6.53 11.64
CA THR A 77 -1.45 -5.62 10.53
C THR A 77 -1.09 -4.20 11.00
N ILE A 78 -0.64 -3.41 10.03
CA ILE A 78 -0.43 -1.97 10.14
C ILE A 78 -0.97 -1.34 8.87
N GLU A 79 -1.73 -0.27 9.05
CA GLU A 79 -2.21 0.56 7.96
C GLU A 79 -1.02 1.25 7.28
N VAL A 80 -1.02 1.32 5.96
CA VAL A 80 0.02 2.00 5.17
C VAL A 80 -0.68 2.91 4.18
N PHE A 81 -0.48 4.21 4.33
CA PHE A 81 -1.07 5.21 3.46
C PHE A 81 -0.32 5.27 2.12
N VAL A 82 -1.10 5.22 1.03
CA VAL A 82 -0.61 5.37 -0.34
C VAL A 82 -1.43 6.43 -1.04
N LYS A 83 -0.77 7.29 -1.81
CA LYS A 83 -1.42 8.22 -2.73
C LYS A 83 -0.86 8.04 -4.12
N ARG A 84 -1.73 8.12 -5.13
CA ARG A 84 -1.35 8.06 -6.52
C ARG A 84 -1.94 9.20 -7.33
N TYR A 85 -1.23 9.58 -8.37
CA TYR A 85 -1.68 10.47 -9.43
C TYR A 85 -1.82 9.59 -10.68
N PRO A 86 -3.05 9.29 -11.11
CA PRO A 86 -3.28 8.50 -12.31
C PRO A 86 -2.61 9.13 -13.54
N ALA A 87 -2.23 8.30 -14.52
CA ALA A 87 -1.68 8.78 -15.78
C ALA A 87 -2.65 9.75 -16.48
N THR A 88 -2.18 10.94 -16.85
CA THR A 88 -2.98 11.93 -17.58
C THR A 88 -2.98 11.67 -19.09
N VAL A 89 -2.04 10.85 -19.58
CA VAL A 89 -1.94 10.43 -20.98
C VAL A 89 -2.06 8.90 -21.07
N GLY A 90 -3.01 8.43 -21.88
CA GLY A 90 -3.26 7.00 -22.07
C GLY A 90 -4.28 6.44 -21.06
N ASN A 91 -4.18 5.14 -20.76
CA ASN A 91 -5.10 4.46 -19.83
C ASN A 91 -4.39 4.19 -18.49
N PRO A 92 -4.80 4.83 -17.38
CA PRO A 92 -4.22 4.62 -16.06
C PRO A 92 -4.19 3.16 -15.59
N LYS A 93 -5.14 2.33 -16.03
CA LYS A 93 -5.21 0.91 -15.63
C LYS A 93 -4.09 0.07 -16.25
N THR A 94 -3.49 0.53 -17.34
CA THR A 94 -2.44 -0.18 -18.07
C THR A 94 -1.13 0.60 -18.16
N ALA A 95 -1.11 1.85 -17.69
CA ALA A 95 0.08 2.67 -17.64
C ALA A 95 1.12 2.09 -16.66
N PRO A 96 2.42 2.27 -16.91
CA PRO A 96 3.46 1.93 -15.94
C PRO A 96 3.27 2.73 -14.64
N ASN A 97 3.77 2.16 -13.54
CA ASN A 97 3.72 2.80 -12.22
C ASN A 97 5.13 3.24 -11.81
N VAL A 98 5.27 4.49 -11.40
CA VAL A 98 6.51 5.05 -10.85
C VAL A 98 6.28 5.37 -9.37
N TRP A 99 7.21 4.99 -8.52
CA TRP A 99 7.15 5.26 -7.08
C TRP A 99 8.21 6.29 -6.71
N LEU A 100 7.76 7.43 -6.19
CA LEU A 100 8.61 8.43 -5.58
C LEU A 100 8.62 8.19 -4.07
N LEU A 101 9.80 7.87 -3.53
CA LEU A 101 9.97 7.52 -2.12
C LEU A 101 10.70 8.65 -1.41
N GLU A 102 10.08 9.16 -0.36
CA GLU A 102 10.76 10.05 0.58
C GLU A 102 11.87 9.26 1.29
N GLY A 103 13.04 9.88 1.38
CA GLY A 103 14.18 9.32 2.07
C GLY A 103 14.09 9.50 3.59
N GLY A 104 15.21 9.28 4.27
CA GLY A 104 15.30 9.39 5.73
C GLY A 104 14.32 8.45 6.48
N PRO A 105 14.43 8.39 7.82
CA PRO A 105 13.36 7.83 8.64
C PRO A 105 12.40 8.94 9.10
N GLY A 106 11.10 8.63 9.15
CA GLY A 106 10.10 9.46 9.82
C GLY A 106 9.62 10.69 9.06
N ILE A 107 10.08 10.92 7.82
CA ILE A 107 9.59 12.02 6.98
C ILE A 107 8.38 11.54 6.16
N SER A 108 7.29 12.29 6.24
CA SER A 108 6.09 11.97 5.47
C SER A 108 6.25 12.30 3.99
N SER A 109 5.68 11.42 3.16
CA SER A 109 5.53 11.58 1.72
C SER A 109 4.73 12.81 1.29
N VAL A 110 4.04 13.51 2.21
CA VAL A 110 3.39 14.80 1.91
C VAL A 110 4.36 15.78 1.26
N LEU A 111 5.64 15.77 1.67
CA LEU A 111 6.66 16.65 1.08
C LEU A 111 6.98 16.32 -0.38
N MET A 112 6.68 15.09 -0.82
CA MET A 112 6.89 14.63 -2.19
C MET A 112 5.71 14.94 -3.12
N GLU A 113 4.56 15.38 -2.61
CA GLU A 113 3.37 15.64 -3.44
C GLU A 113 3.63 16.68 -4.56
N PRO A 114 4.27 17.84 -4.32
CA PRO A 114 4.61 18.78 -5.39
C PRO A 114 5.59 18.18 -6.41
N THR A 115 6.60 17.44 -5.94
CA THR A 115 7.60 16.80 -6.80
C THR A 115 7.00 15.68 -7.65
N ALA A 116 6.04 14.93 -7.10
CA ALA A 116 5.32 13.87 -7.80
C ALA A 116 4.55 14.43 -9.00
N ILE A 117 3.84 15.54 -8.79
CA ILE A 117 3.06 16.23 -9.84
C ILE A 117 4.00 16.81 -10.90
N ASP A 118 5.00 17.58 -10.49
CA ASP A 118 5.97 18.21 -11.40
C ASP A 118 6.73 17.17 -12.25
N LEU A 119 7.11 16.04 -11.64
CA LEU A 119 7.78 14.95 -12.37
C LEU A 119 6.84 14.26 -13.35
N GLN A 120 5.56 14.07 -13.00
CA GLN A 120 4.57 13.48 -13.90
C GLN A 120 4.35 14.37 -15.12
N GLU A 121 4.20 15.68 -14.92
CA GLU A 121 4.04 16.66 -15.99
C GLU A 121 5.28 16.69 -16.90
N LYS A 122 6.49 16.84 -16.33
CA LYS A 122 7.75 16.95 -17.08
C LYS A 122 8.08 15.72 -17.92
N LEU A 123 7.58 14.55 -17.52
CA LEU A 123 7.80 13.28 -18.22
C LEU A 123 6.59 12.86 -19.08
N GLY A 124 5.66 13.79 -19.36
CA GLY A 124 4.61 13.61 -20.35
C GLY A 124 3.42 12.77 -19.90
N GLY A 125 3.21 12.60 -18.60
CA GLY A 125 1.94 12.10 -18.04
C GLY A 125 1.57 10.64 -18.35
N SER A 126 2.46 9.86 -18.98
CA SER A 126 2.18 8.51 -19.49
C SER A 126 2.30 7.39 -18.46
N PHE A 127 2.40 7.73 -17.18
CA PHE A 127 2.56 6.81 -16.06
C PHE A 127 1.74 7.28 -14.85
N ASN A 128 1.40 6.33 -14.00
CA ASN A 128 0.83 6.62 -12.69
C ASN A 128 1.99 6.93 -11.73
N MET A 129 1.93 8.08 -11.05
CA MET A 129 2.88 8.43 -10.00
C MET A 129 2.36 7.98 -8.64
N TYR A 130 3.18 7.34 -7.82
CA TYR A 130 2.82 6.91 -6.47
C TYR A 130 3.77 7.51 -5.44
N ILE A 131 3.19 7.86 -4.30
CA ILE A 131 3.91 8.16 -3.07
C ILE A 131 3.34 7.32 -1.92
N ILE A 132 4.15 7.08 -0.91
CA ILE A 132 3.81 6.22 0.21
C ILE A 132 4.40 6.77 1.50
N ASP A 133 3.61 6.78 2.55
CA ASP A 133 4.12 7.01 3.89
C ASP A 133 4.69 5.69 4.42
N HIS A 134 5.99 5.68 4.74
CA HIS A 134 6.64 4.52 5.36
C HIS A 134 5.92 4.10 6.65
N ARG A 135 6.11 2.84 7.06
CA ARG A 135 5.54 2.32 8.32
C ARG A 135 5.87 3.25 9.51
N GLY A 136 4.86 3.61 10.30
CA GLY A 136 4.97 4.49 11.47
C GLY A 136 5.33 5.94 11.14
N THR A 137 5.01 6.42 9.93
CA THR A 137 5.36 7.78 9.47
C THR A 137 4.14 8.47 8.86
N GLY A 138 3.98 9.78 9.05
CA GLY A 138 2.98 10.56 8.33
C GLY A 138 1.54 10.14 8.62
N ARG A 139 0.83 9.70 7.57
CA ARG A 139 -0.59 9.29 7.62
C ARG A 139 -0.76 7.77 7.81
N THR A 140 0.34 7.03 7.89
CA THR A 140 0.41 5.60 8.20
C THR A 140 0.41 5.37 9.71
#